data_AF-F3FTI0-F1
#
_entry.id   AF-F3FTI0-F1
#
_cell.length_a   1.000
_cell.length_b   1.000
_cell.length_c   1.000
_cell.angle_alpha   90.00
_cell.angle_beta   90.00
_cell.angle_gamma   90.00
#
_symmetry.space_group_name_H-M   'P 1'
#
loop_
_entity.id
_entity.type
_entity.pdbx_description
1 polymer ?
#
loop_
_entity_poly.entity_id
_entity_poly.type
_entity_poly.pdbx_seq_one_letter_code
_entity_poly.pdbx_strand_id
1 'polypeptide(L)'
;VKGFNVEEYLAPKEARRLDLFIQYGLAASFQAVRNAGLEVTDANRERIGVAMGSGIGGLTNIENSSRLLHEQGPGRISPFFVPGSIINMISGFLSIHLGAQGPNYSIATACTTATHCIGMAARNIAYDEADVMIAGGAEMAACGLGLGGFGAARALSTRNDDPTRASRPWDKGRDGFVLSDGAGAMVLEELEHAKARGATIYAELVGFGMSGDAYHMTSPPDDGAGAARCIVNALRDAKVNPDQVQYINAHGTSTPAGDLAEA
;
A
#
# COMPACT_ATOMS: atom_id res chain seq x y z
N VAL A 1 2.05 -2.12 -14.00
CA VAL A 1 3.14 -3.14 -14.04
C VAL A 1 3.31 -3.72 -15.44
N LYS A 2 4.52 -3.67 -16.03
CA LYS A 2 4.76 -4.14 -17.42
C LYS A 2 4.81 -5.66 -17.48
N GLY A 3 4.08 -6.26 -18.42
CA GLY A 3 4.10 -7.72 -18.63
C GLY A 3 3.57 -8.53 -17.44
N PHE A 4 2.71 -7.95 -16.60
CA PHE A 4 2.13 -8.67 -15.46
C PHE A 4 1.26 -9.85 -15.94
N ASN A 5 1.58 -11.04 -15.45
CA ASN A 5 0.83 -12.26 -15.71
C ASN A 5 0.15 -12.75 -14.42
N VAL A 6 -1.16 -12.50 -14.31
CA VAL A 6 -1.94 -12.89 -13.12
C VAL A 6 -2.06 -14.42 -12.98
N GLU A 7 -1.95 -15.17 -14.07
CA GLU A 7 -2.14 -16.63 -14.07
C GLU A 7 -1.04 -17.39 -13.33
N GLU A 8 0.09 -16.72 -13.03
CA GLU A 8 1.13 -17.25 -12.13
C GLU A 8 0.67 -17.32 -10.66
N TYR A 9 -0.40 -16.62 -10.30
CA TYR A 9 -0.85 -16.43 -8.92
C TYR A 9 -2.30 -16.87 -8.70
N LEU A 10 -3.17 -16.69 -9.69
CA LEU A 10 -4.60 -16.94 -9.56
C LEU A 10 -5.14 -17.70 -10.76
N ALA A 11 -6.15 -18.54 -10.52
CA ALA A 11 -6.88 -19.17 -11.61
C ALA A 11 -7.59 -18.09 -12.47
N PRO A 12 -7.64 -18.22 -13.82
CA PRO A 12 -8.22 -17.20 -14.70
C PRO A 12 -9.66 -16.80 -14.35
N LYS A 13 -10.47 -17.76 -13.86
CA LYS A 13 -11.86 -17.53 -13.46
C LYS A 13 -11.98 -16.64 -12.22
N GLU A 14 -11.02 -16.76 -11.30
CA GLU A 14 -10.95 -15.95 -10.10
C GLU A 14 -10.45 -14.55 -10.45
N ALA A 15 -9.32 -14.45 -11.16
CA ALA A 15 -8.71 -13.18 -11.55
C ALA A 15 -9.69 -12.23 -12.27
N ARG A 16 -10.54 -12.75 -13.16
CA ARG A 16 -11.56 -11.96 -13.88
C ARG A 16 -12.59 -11.27 -12.99
N ARG A 17 -12.71 -11.67 -11.72
CA ARG A 17 -13.65 -11.09 -10.75
C ARG A 17 -13.03 -9.99 -9.91
N LEU A 18 -11.71 -9.80 -10.00
CA LEU A 18 -10.93 -8.93 -9.13
C LEU A 18 -10.39 -7.75 -9.92
N ASP A 19 -10.49 -6.54 -9.36
CA ASP A 19 -9.78 -5.39 -9.90
C ASP A 19 -8.26 -5.62 -9.88
N LEU A 20 -7.53 -4.94 -10.77
CA LEU A 20 -6.08 -5.06 -10.91
C LEU A 20 -5.33 -4.72 -9.62
N PHE A 21 -5.80 -3.77 -8.81
CA PHE A 21 -5.13 -3.47 -7.54
C PHE A 21 -5.14 -4.68 -6.59
N ILE A 22 -6.23 -5.47 -6.59
CA ILE A 22 -6.33 -6.71 -5.81
C ILE A 22 -5.35 -7.74 -6.37
N GLN A 23 -5.32 -7.91 -7.69
CA GLN A 23 -4.41 -8.86 -8.34
C GLN A 23 -2.94 -8.54 -8.06
N TYR A 24 -2.55 -7.26 -8.12
CA TYR A 24 -1.20 -6.81 -7.76
C TYR A 24 -0.89 -7.08 -6.28
N GLY A 25 -1.83 -6.75 -5.39
CA GLY A 25 -1.68 -6.99 -3.95
C GLY A 25 -1.49 -8.47 -3.62
N LEU A 26 -2.28 -9.35 -4.22
CA LEU A 26 -2.15 -10.80 -4.06
C LEU A 26 -0.82 -11.31 -4.61
N ALA A 27 -0.42 -10.91 -5.81
CA ALA A 27 0.85 -11.32 -6.40
C ALA A 27 2.05 -10.94 -5.51
N ALA A 28 2.12 -9.68 -5.05
CA ALA A 28 3.18 -9.23 -4.14
C ALA A 28 3.16 -9.98 -2.80
N SER A 29 1.97 -10.25 -2.26
CA SER A 29 1.81 -10.98 -1.00
C SER A 29 2.27 -12.44 -1.11
N PHE A 30 1.90 -13.14 -2.18
CA PHE A 30 2.38 -14.50 -2.43
C PHE A 30 3.89 -14.56 -2.63
N GLN A 31 4.47 -13.56 -3.32
CA GLN A 31 5.92 -13.44 -3.44
C GLN A 31 6.59 -13.24 -2.09
N ALA A 32 6.06 -12.37 -1.23
CA ALA A 32 6.58 -12.12 0.12
C ALA A 32 6.51 -13.37 1.01
N VAL A 33 5.36 -14.07 1.04
CA VAL A 33 5.18 -15.32 1.82
C VAL A 33 6.14 -16.40 1.34
N ARG A 34 6.27 -16.58 0.01
CA ARG A 34 7.22 -17.54 -0.57
C ARG A 34 8.66 -17.19 -0.22
N ASN A 35 9.03 -15.91 -0.30
CA ASN A 35 10.37 -15.45 0.06
C ASN A 35 10.68 -15.65 1.55
N ALA A 36 9.69 -15.47 2.43
CA ALA A 36 9.83 -15.69 3.87
C ALA A 36 9.96 -17.17 4.25
N GLY A 37 9.64 -18.10 3.34
CA GLY A 37 9.55 -19.53 3.64
C GLY A 37 8.53 -19.83 4.74
N LEU A 38 7.45 -19.04 4.81
CA LEU A 38 6.41 -19.19 5.81
C LEU A 38 5.44 -20.30 5.40
N GLU A 39 5.27 -21.29 6.29
CA GLU A 39 4.26 -22.34 6.13
C GLU A 39 3.08 -22.08 7.07
N VAL A 40 1.87 -22.06 6.50
CA VAL A 40 0.63 -21.91 7.26
C VAL A 40 0.05 -23.30 7.55
N THR A 41 -0.16 -23.60 8.83
CA THR A 41 -0.61 -24.90 9.34
C THR A 41 -1.82 -24.72 10.26
N ASP A 42 -2.45 -25.82 10.69
CA ASP A 42 -3.50 -25.75 11.73
C ASP A 42 -2.96 -25.19 13.06
N ALA A 43 -1.67 -25.38 13.35
CA ALA A 43 -1.07 -25.00 14.62
C ALA A 43 -0.74 -23.50 14.73
N ASN A 44 -0.57 -22.78 13.61
CA ASN A 44 -0.15 -21.38 13.62
C ASN A 44 -1.10 -20.42 12.91
N ARG A 45 -2.09 -20.90 12.13
CA ARG A 45 -2.91 -20.00 11.28
C ARG A 45 -3.66 -18.90 12.03
N GLU A 46 -4.06 -19.14 13.28
CA GLU A 46 -4.73 -18.15 14.13
C GLU A 46 -3.80 -17.01 14.57
N ARG A 47 -2.49 -17.21 14.42
CA ARG A 47 -1.42 -16.25 14.75
C ARG A 47 -0.83 -15.58 13.52
N ILE A 48 -1.36 -15.87 12.33
CA ILE A 48 -0.93 -15.27 11.06
C ILE A 48 -2.04 -14.36 10.57
N GLY A 49 -1.77 -13.05 10.49
CA GLY A 49 -2.71 -12.04 10.05
C GLY A 49 -2.32 -11.36 8.73
N VAL A 50 -3.19 -10.49 8.24
CA VAL A 50 -3.02 -9.74 7.00
C VAL A 50 -3.48 -8.28 7.16
N ALA A 51 -2.61 -7.36 6.74
CA ALA A 51 -2.85 -5.93 6.71
C ALA A 51 -2.41 -5.33 5.35
N MET A 52 -3.17 -5.59 4.30
CA MET A 52 -2.92 -5.05 2.96
C MET A 52 -3.90 -3.92 2.65
N GLY A 53 -3.39 -2.75 2.28
CA GLY A 53 -4.21 -1.57 2.00
C GLY A 53 -4.20 -1.13 0.54
N SER A 54 -5.06 -0.17 0.21
CA SER A 54 -5.05 0.59 -1.03
C SER A 54 -5.54 2.01 -0.75
N GLY A 55 -5.01 2.99 -1.48
CA GLY A 55 -5.40 4.39 -1.29
C GLY A 55 -6.77 4.66 -1.89
N ILE A 56 -7.02 4.15 -3.10
CA ILE A 56 -8.24 4.40 -3.88
C ILE A 56 -9.05 3.11 -4.09
N GLY A 57 -8.39 1.97 -4.31
CA GLY A 57 -9.04 0.68 -4.54
C GLY A 57 -9.48 0.47 -5.99
N GLY A 58 -10.61 -0.20 -6.20
CA GLY A 58 -11.02 -0.73 -7.50
C GLY A 58 -11.62 0.29 -8.46
N LEU A 59 -10.91 1.40 -8.72
CA LEU A 59 -11.42 2.50 -9.51
C LEU A 59 -11.78 2.08 -10.95
N THR A 60 -11.01 1.16 -11.53
CA THR A 60 -11.26 0.61 -12.87
C THR A 60 -12.58 -0.18 -12.91
N ASN A 61 -12.83 -1.04 -11.93
CA ASN A 61 -14.10 -1.76 -11.81
C ASN A 61 -15.28 -0.83 -11.55
N ILE A 62 -15.09 0.23 -10.74
CA ILE A 62 -16.12 1.24 -10.48
C ILE A 62 -16.47 2.00 -11.76
N GLU A 63 -15.47 2.44 -12.53
CA GLU A 63 -15.66 3.14 -13.81
C GLU A 63 -16.45 2.27 -14.80
N ASN A 64 -16.03 1.03 -14.98
CA ASN A 64 -16.70 0.09 -15.88
C ASN A 64 -18.13 -0.25 -15.43
N SER A 65 -18.35 -0.45 -14.13
CA SER A 65 -19.66 -0.78 -13.58
C SER A 65 -20.62 0.41 -13.64
N SER A 66 -20.12 1.63 -13.42
CA SER A 66 -20.89 2.86 -13.57
C SER A 66 -21.37 3.04 -15.00
N ARG A 67 -20.49 2.81 -15.98
CA ARG A 67 -20.84 2.84 -17.40
C ARG A 67 -21.91 1.80 -17.76
N LEU A 68 -21.74 0.56 -17.32
CA LEU A 68 -22.72 -0.51 -17.54
C LEU A 68 -24.09 -0.20 -16.91
N LEU A 69 -24.10 0.36 -15.70
CA LEU A 69 -25.32 0.79 -15.02
C LEU A 69 -26.06 1.85 -15.84
N HIS A 70 -25.35 2.84 -16.36
CA HIS A 70 -25.95 3.92 -17.15
C HIS A 70 -26.48 3.44 -18.50
N GLU A 71 -25.71 2.61 -19.20
CA GLU A 71 -26.06 2.12 -20.54
C GLU A 71 -27.15 1.04 -20.53
N GLN A 72 -27.16 0.17 -19.51
CA GLN A 72 -27.92 -1.09 -19.55
C GLN A 72 -28.71 -1.39 -18.27
N GLY A 73 -28.65 -0.50 -17.27
CA GLY A 73 -29.37 -0.64 -16.01
C GLY A 73 -28.72 -1.59 -14.99
N PRO A 74 -29.27 -1.65 -13.77
CA PRO A 74 -28.63 -2.32 -12.63
C PRO A 74 -28.52 -3.84 -12.78
N GLY A 75 -29.37 -4.47 -13.60
CA GLY A 75 -29.34 -5.92 -13.86
C GLY A 75 -28.08 -6.42 -14.57
N ARG A 76 -27.21 -5.51 -15.06
CA ARG A 76 -25.94 -5.83 -15.71
C ARG A 76 -24.73 -5.67 -14.82
N ILE A 77 -24.90 -5.18 -13.59
CA ILE A 77 -23.80 -5.10 -12.61
C ILE A 77 -23.39 -6.52 -12.20
N SER A 78 -22.09 -6.78 -12.21
CA SER A 78 -21.54 -8.06 -11.76
C SER A 78 -21.89 -8.31 -10.28
N PRO A 79 -22.31 -9.52 -9.89
CA PRO A 79 -22.47 -9.87 -8.48
C PRO A 79 -21.13 -9.82 -7.71
N PHE A 80 -20.01 -9.82 -8.43
CA PHE A 80 -18.68 -9.66 -7.86
C PHE A 80 -18.21 -8.21 -7.81
N PHE A 81 -19.04 -7.22 -8.18
CA PHE A 81 -18.64 -5.81 -8.18
C PHE A 81 -18.09 -5.39 -6.82
N VAL A 82 -18.87 -5.60 -5.75
CA VAL A 82 -18.47 -5.20 -4.39
C VAL A 82 -17.20 -5.96 -3.93
N PRO A 83 -17.19 -7.31 -3.84
CA PRO A 83 -16.00 -8.04 -3.38
C PRO A 83 -14.81 -7.95 -4.34
N GLY A 84 -15.02 -7.55 -5.60
CA GLY A 84 -13.98 -7.36 -6.59
C GLY A 84 -13.41 -5.94 -6.62
N SER A 85 -13.90 -5.01 -5.80
CA SER A 85 -13.51 -3.58 -5.91
C SER A 85 -13.18 -2.89 -4.59
N ILE A 86 -13.70 -3.37 -3.45
CA ILE A 86 -13.47 -2.69 -2.16
C ILE A 86 -12.07 -3.02 -1.60
N ILE A 87 -11.47 -2.01 -0.96
CA ILE A 87 -10.04 -1.98 -0.57
C ILE A 87 -9.63 -3.19 0.28
N ASN A 88 -10.50 -3.65 1.18
CA ASN A 88 -10.16 -4.72 2.13
C ASN A 88 -10.02 -6.11 1.51
N MET A 89 -10.32 -6.24 0.22
CA MET A 89 -10.36 -7.54 -0.44
C MET A 89 -8.97 -8.09 -0.78
N ILE A 90 -7.90 -7.28 -0.76
CA ILE A 90 -6.55 -7.85 -0.79
C ILE A 90 -6.35 -8.73 0.46
N SER A 91 -6.59 -8.17 1.66
CA SER A 91 -6.45 -8.90 2.92
C SER A 91 -7.42 -10.09 3.00
N GLY A 92 -8.67 -9.89 2.58
CA GLY A 92 -9.69 -10.94 2.58
C GLY A 92 -9.36 -12.11 1.64
N PHE A 93 -8.98 -11.86 0.39
CA PHE A 93 -8.60 -12.94 -0.52
C PHE A 93 -7.31 -13.62 -0.08
N LEU A 94 -6.31 -12.87 0.37
CA LEU A 94 -5.04 -13.47 0.81
C LEU A 94 -5.26 -14.41 2.00
N SER A 95 -6.06 -14.00 2.99
CA SER A 95 -6.36 -14.84 4.14
C SER A 95 -7.09 -16.11 3.74
N ILE A 96 -8.01 -16.04 2.77
CA ILE A 96 -8.70 -17.23 2.22
C ILE A 96 -7.70 -18.16 1.53
N HIS A 97 -6.80 -17.63 0.69
CA HIS A 97 -5.83 -18.45 -0.05
C HIS A 97 -4.80 -19.13 0.86
N LEU A 98 -4.35 -18.44 1.90
CA LEU A 98 -3.35 -18.98 2.83
C LEU A 98 -3.96 -19.77 3.99
N GLY A 99 -5.26 -19.63 4.24
CA GLY A 99 -5.90 -20.14 5.45
C GLY A 99 -5.52 -19.37 6.72
N ALA A 100 -5.04 -18.13 6.59
CA ALA A 100 -4.64 -17.27 7.71
C ALA A 100 -5.87 -16.75 8.45
N GLN A 101 -5.87 -16.84 9.79
CA GLN A 101 -7.02 -16.59 10.66
C GLN A 101 -6.76 -15.56 11.77
N GLY A 102 -5.56 -14.99 11.82
CA GLY A 102 -5.23 -13.88 12.71
C GLY A 102 -5.87 -12.54 12.29
N PRO A 103 -5.40 -11.41 12.84
CA PRO A 103 -5.92 -10.08 12.54
C PRO A 103 -6.00 -9.82 11.03
N ASN A 104 -7.19 -9.46 10.53
CA ASN A 104 -7.43 -9.21 9.12
C ASN A 104 -8.11 -7.86 8.93
N TYR A 105 -7.39 -6.92 8.35
CA TYR A 105 -7.90 -5.56 8.12
C TYR A 105 -7.18 -4.89 6.95
N SER A 106 -7.66 -3.70 6.61
CA SER A 106 -7.02 -2.83 5.62
C SER A 106 -7.15 -1.38 6.05
N ILE A 107 -6.06 -0.64 5.91
CA ILE A 107 -6.02 0.81 6.14
C ILE A 107 -6.11 1.50 4.78
N ALA A 108 -6.82 2.62 4.72
CA ALA A 108 -6.91 3.47 3.55
C ALA A 108 -6.61 4.92 3.96
N THR A 109 -5.39 5.38 3.65
CA THR A 109 -4.89 6.71 4.04
C THR A 109 -4.15 7.37 2.87
N ALA A 110 -4.68 7.23 1.66
CA ALA A 110 -4.05 7.73 0.43
C ALA A 110 -2.58 7.28 0.30
N CYS A 111 -1.65 8.20 0.09
CA CYS A 111 -0.22 7.91 -0.13
C CYS A 111 0.46 7.17 1.02
N THR A 112 -0.03 7.31 2.26
CA THR A 112 0.57 6.68 3.45
C THR A 112 0.03 5.27 3.74
N THR A 113 -0.87 4.76 2.89
CA THR A 113 -1.60 3.51 3.15
C THR A 113 -0.69 2.32 3.45
N ALA A 114 0.32 2.06 2.62
CA ALA A 114 1.21 0.92 2.83
C ALA A 114 2.06 1.09 4.11
N THR A 115 2.56 2.31 4.36
CA THR A 115 3.33 2.63 5.57
C THR A 115 2.52 2.41 6.84
N HIS A 116 1.25 2.85 6.86
CA HIS A 116 0.38 2.61 8.01
C HIS A 116 0.01 1.13 8.17
N CYS A 117 -0.25 0.41 7.08
CA CYS A 117 -0.47 -1.04 7.14
C CYS A 117 0.72 -1.78 7.77
N ILE A 118 1.95 -1.48 7.32
CA ILE A 118 3.19 -2.08 7.86
C ILE A 118 3.37 -1.69 9.33
N GLY A 119 3.22 -0.41 9.67
CA GLY A 119 3.38 0.08 11.04
C GLY A 119 2.39 -0.53 12.01
N MET A 120 1.10 -0.60 11.65
CA MET A 120 0.07 -1.20 12.49
C MET A 120 0.19 -2.72 12.58
N ALA A 121 0.62 -3.40 11.52
CA ALA A 121 0.92 -4.82 11.56
C ALA A 121 2.05 -5.14 12.56
N ALA A 122 3.09 -4.30 12.60
CA ALA A 122 4.13 -4.40 13.61
C ALA A 122 3.58 -4.21 15.03
N ARG A 123 2.57 -3.35 15.21
CA ARG A 123 1.87 -3.20 16.50
C ARG A 123 1.08 -4.43 16.88
N ASN A 124 0.39 -5.09 15.95
CA ASN A 124 -0.30 -6.34 16.24
C ASN A 124 0.69 -7.40 16.78
N ILE A 125 1.87 -7.51 16.17
CA ILE A 125 2.91 -8.44 16.63
C ILE A 125 3.47 -8.02 18.00
N ALA A 126 3.85 -6.74 18.15
CA ALA A 126 4.38 -6.23 19.40
C ALA A 126 3.39 -6.29 20.58
N TYR A 127 2.09 -6.36 20.28
CA TYR A 127 1.02 -6.50 21.26
C TYR A 127 0.53 -7.94 21.42
N ASP A 128 1.26 -8.92 20.87
CA ASP A 128 0.96 -10.36 20.97
C ASP A 128 -0.41 -10.75 20.38
N GLU A 129 -0.92 -9.98 19.41
CA GLU A 129 -2.16 -10.32 18.68
C GLU A 129 -1.89 -11.24 17.49
N ALA A 130 -0.64 -11.30 17.02
CA ALA A 130 -0.17 -12.16 15.94
C ALA A 130 1.32 -12.48 16.11
N ASP A 131 1.76 -13.64 15.62
CA ASP A 131 3.19 -13.95 15.52
C ASP A 131 3.74 -13.50 14.16
N VAL A 132 2.88 -13.47 13.13
CA VAL A 132 3.23 -13.09 11.76
C VAL A 132 2.14 -12.19 11.17
N MET A 133 2.54 -11.15 10.45
CA MET A 133 1.64 -10.31 9.68
C MET A 133 2.15 -10.14 8.24
N ILE A 134 1.28 -10.35 7.26
CA ILE A 134 1.55 -9.98 5.86
C ILE A 134 0.98 -8.60 5.62
N ALA A 135 1.85 -7.61 5.42
CA ALA A 135 1.44 -6.20 5.43
C ALA A 135 2.03 -5.39 4.27
N GLY A 136 1.29 -4.38 3.82
CA GLY A 136 1.72 -3.52 2.71
C GLY A 136 0.57 -2.84 2.01
N GLY A 137 0.70 -2.64 0.70
CA GLY A 137 -0.36 -2.04 -0.10
C GLY A 137 -0.22 -2.22 -1.60
N ALA A 138 -1.32 -1.96 -2.30
CA ALA A 138 -1.40 -2.04 -3.75
C ALA A 138 -2.28 -0.92 -4.31
N GLU A 139 -1.95 -0.48 -5.53
CA GLU A 139 -2.73 0.53 -6.22
C GLU A 139 -2.71 0.28 -7.74
N MET A 140 -3.87 0.50 -8.36
CA MET A 140 -4.00 0.63 -9.82
C MET A 140 -5.02 1.73 -10.11
N ALA A 141 -4.51 2.93 -10.33
CA ALA A 141 -5.32 4.14 -10.50
C ALA A 141 -5.12 4.78 -11.88
N ALA A 142 -4.28 4.19 -12.75
CA ALA A 142 -4.11 4.64 -14.13
C ALA A 142 -5.31 4.27 -15.04
N CYS A 143 -6.50 4.71 -14.66
CA CYS A 143 -7.73 4.68 -15.45
C CYS A 143 -8.21 6.10 -15.76
N GLY A 144 -9.31 6.22 -16.52
CA GLY A 144 -9.87 7.52 -16.93
C GLY A 144 -10.23 8.39 -15.74
N LEU A 145 -10.91 7.81 -14.74
CA LEU A 145 -11.28 8.53 -13.51
C LEU A 145 -10.06 8.95 -12.69
N GLY A 146 -9.02 8.11 -12.58
CA GLY A 146 -7.85 8.42 -11.78
C GLY A 146 -7.00 9.52 -12.40
N LEU A 147 -6.62 9.37 -13.68
CA LEU A 147 -5.88 10.40 -14.42
C LEU A 147 -6.70 11.70 -14.54
N GLY A 148 -8.00 11.60 -14.83
CA GLY A 148 -8.90 12.76 -14.91
C GLY A 148 -9.03 13.49 -13.58
N GLY A 149 -9.18 12.76 -12.47
CA GLY A 149 -9.30 13.33 -11.12
C GLY A 149 -8.03 14.07 -10.69
N PHE A 150 -6.86 13.42 -10.77
CA PHE A 150 -5.59 14.06 -10.41
C PHE A 150 -5.18 15.17 -11.38
N GLY A 151 -5.51 15.03 -12.67
CA GLY A 151 -5.31 16.06 -13.68
C GLY A 151 -6.18 17.30 -13.40
N ALA A 152 -7.45 17.12 -13.04
CA ALA A 152 -8.35 18.22 -12.68
C ALA A 152 -7.87 18.97 -11.43
N ALA A 153 -7.25 18.26 -10.47
CA ALA A 153 -6.62 18.84 -9.30
C ALA A 153 -5.26 19.52 -9.58
N ARG A 154 -4.76 19.45 -10.82
CA ARG A 154 -3.43 19.94 -11.23
C ARG A 154 -2.29 19.33 -10.40
N ALA A 155 -2.44 18.06 -10.02
CA ALA A 155 -1.46 17.36 -9.19
C ALA A 155 -0.41 16.58 -10.00
N LEU A 156 -0.74 16.23 -11.25
CA LEU A 156 0.13 15.47 -12.15
C LEU A 156 1.11 16.38 -12.89
N SER A 157 2.33 15.91 -13.10
CA SER A 157 3.24 16.51 -14.08
C SER A 157 2.62 16.49 -15.48
N THR A 158 2.86 17.55 -16.25
CA THR A 158 2.34 17.71 -17.62
C THR A 158 3.43 17.62 -18.69
N ARG A 159 4.63 17.17 -18.30
CA ARG A 159 5.81 17.01 -19.17
C ARG A 159 5.70 15.77 -20.07
N ASN A 160 4.77 15.84 -21.01
CA ASN A 160 4.48 14.76 -21.96
C ASN A 160 5.56 14.58 -23.05
N ASP A 161 6.36 15.61 -23.30
CA ASP A 161 7.46 15.63 -24.26
C ASP A 161 8.71 14.88 -23.76
N ASP A 162 8.90 14.79 -22.44
CA ASP A 162 10.04 14.13 -21.80
C ASP A 162 9.60 13.37 -20.52
N PRO A 163 8.79 12.30 -20.66
CA PRO A 163 8.14 11.64 -19.53
C PRO A 163 9.13 10.94 -18.58
N THR A 164 10.28 10.47 -19.09
CA THR A 164 11.32 9.84 -18.25
C THR A 164 12.00 10.83 -17.31
N ARG A 165 11.88 12.13 -17.58
CA ARG A 165 12.37 13.20 -16.72
C ARG A 165 11.24 13.94 -16.01
N ALA A 166 9.99 13.51 -16.11
CA ALA A 166 8.85 14.22 -15.50
C ALA A 166 8.91 14.19 -13.95
N SER A 167 9.13 13.01 -13.36
CA SER A 167 9.35 12.88 -11.91
C SER A 167 10.78 13.29 -11.56
N ARG A 168 10.92 14.40 -10.85
CA ARG A 168 12.20 15.03 -10.50
C ARG A 168 12.14 15.69 -9.11
N PRO A 169 12.06 14.89 -8.03
CA PRO A 169 11.95 15.43 -6.67
C PRO A 169 13.03 16.46 -6.35
N TRP A 170 12.62 17.54 -5.68
CA TRP A 170 13.43 18.72 -5.32
C TRP A 170 14.03 19.53 -6.49
N ASP A 171 13.89 19.10 -7.75
CA ASP A 171 14.35 19.89 -8.90
C ASP A 171 13.54 21.18 -9.04
N LYS A 172 14.19 22.27 -9.46
CA LYS A 172 13.53 23.57 -9.65
C LYS A 172 12.43 23.54 -10.71
N GLY A 173 12.54 22.64 -11.69
CA GLY A 173 11.59 22.49 -12.80
C GLY A 173 10.53 21.41 -12.59
N ARG A 174 10.34 20.92 -11.36
CA ARG A 174 9.28 19.96 -11.01
C ARG A 174 7.90 20.63 -11.09
N ASP A 175 6.91 19.90 -11.61
CA ASP A 175 5.58 20.46 -11.90
C ASP A 175 4.42 19.56 -11.44
N GLY A 176 4.69 18.54 -10.62
CA GLY A 176 3.70 17.58 -10.16
C GLY A 176 4.25 16.16 -10.08
N PHE A 177 3.47 15.25 -9.50
CA PHE A 177 3.87 13.84 -9.39
C PHE A 177 3.58 13.08 -10.69
N VAL A 178 4.20 11.91 -10.85
CA VAL A 178 3.93 10.98 -11.95
C VAL A 178 3.20 9.76 -11.40
N LEU A 179 1.95 9.56 -11.82
CA LEU A 179 1.14 8.42 -11.39
C LEU A 179 1.78 7.09 -11.83
N SER A 180 1.83 6.12 -10.91
CA SER A 180 2.35 4.78 -11.14
C SER A 180 1.47 3.75 -10.45
N ASP A 181 1.46 2.52 -10.98
CA ASP A 181 0.69 1.40 -10.42
C ASP A 181 1.62 0.26 -9.97
N GLY A 182 1.24 -0.43 -8.90
CA GLY A 182 2.00 -1.57 -8.38
C GLY A 182 1.53 -2.02 -7.01
N ALA A 183 2.34 -2.87 -6.39
CA ALA A 183 2.13 -3.35 -5.02
C ALA A 183 3.46 -3.66 -4.34
N GLY A 184 3.46 -3.61 -3.02
CA GLY A 184 4.54 -4.07 -2.17
C GLY A 184 3.97 -4.72 -0.92
N ALA A 185 4.58 -5.82 -0.48
CA ALA A 185 4.21 -6.54 0.72
C ALA A 185 5.45 -6.98 1.48
N MET A 186 5.34 -7.03 2.81
CA MET A 186 6.35 -7.53 3.73
C MET A 186 5.72 -8.63 4.59
N VAL A 187 6.52 -9.62 4.98
CA VAL A 187 6.20 -10.53 6.07
C VAL A 187 6.92 -10.01 7.31
N LEU A 188 6.16 -9.50 8.27
CA LEU A 188 6.65 -9.12 9.59
C LEU A 188 6.42 -10.30 10.53
N GLU A 189 7.38 -10.54 11.43
CA GLU A 189 7.36 -11.72 12.28
C GLU A 189 8.00 -11.43 13.63
N GLU A 190 7.47 -12.02 14.69
CA GLU A 190 8.06 -12.00 16.03
C GLU A 190 9.46 -12.61 15.99
N LEU A 191 10.42 -11.98 16.68
CA LEU A 191 11.85 -12.29 16.52
C LEU A 191 12.19 -13.72 16.95
N GLU A 192 11.66 -14.18 18.07
CA GLU A 192 11.93 -15.53 18.58
C GLU A 192 11.22 -16.60 17.74
N HIS A 193 10.02 -16.33 17.24
CA HIS A 193 9.30 -17.16 16.26
C HIS A 193 10.10 -17.29 14.95
N ALA A 194 10.60 -16.17 14.41
CA ALA A 194 11.47 -16.15 13.23
C ALA A 194 12.76 -16.95 13.44
N LYS A 195 13.44 -16.76 14.59
CA LYS A 195 14.65 -17.52 14.96
C LYS A 195 14.37 -19.01 15.11
N ALA A 196 13.27 -19.38 15.75
CA ALA A 196 12.91 -20.78 16.03
C ALA A 196 12.76 -21.60 14.74
N ARG A 197 12.24 -20.99 13.66
CA ARG A 197 12.13 -21.63 12.34
C ARG A 197 13.31 -21.39 11.41
N GLY A 198 14.37 -20.71 11.87
CA GLY A 198 15.56 -20.41 11.06
C GLY A 198 15.27 -19.46 9.88
N ALA A 199 14.37 -18.50 10.06
CA ALA A 199 14.01 -17.54 9.02
C ALA A 199 15.19 -16.67 8.59
N THR A 200 15.21 -16.26 7.33
CA THR A 200 16.12 -15.19 6.87
C THR A 200 15.57 -13.84 7.31
N ILE A 201 16.33 -13.11 8.12
CA ILE A 201 15.93 -11.80 8.67
C ILE A 201 16.65 -10.70 7.88
N TYR A 202 15.88 -9.85 7.18
CA TYR A 202 16.44 -8.73 6.40
C TYR A 202 16.79 -7.53 7.28
N ALA A 203 15.90 -7.18 8.20
CA ALA A 203 16.02 -6.04 9.09
C ALA A 203 15.04 -6.18 10.26
N GLU A 204 15.21 -5.34 11.28
CA GLU A 204 14.26 -5.19 12.39
C GLU A 204 13.47 -3.89 12.22
N LEU A 205 12.13 -3.97 12.31
CA LEU A 205 11.27 -2.79 12.30
C LEU A 205 11.16 -2.22 13.71
N VAL A 206 12.05 -1.28 14.02
CA VAL A 206 12.23 -0.77 15.39
C VAL A 206 11.31 0.39 15.75
N GLY A 207 10.73 1.10 14.78
CA GLY A 207 9.94 2.29 15.08
C GLY A 207 8.88 2.61 14.03
N PHE A 208 7.74 3.13 14.51
CA PHE A 208 6.65 3.64 13.68
C PHE A 208 6.05 4.91 14.30
N GLY A 209 5.89 5.93 13.47
CA GLY A 209 5.34 7.24 13.85
C GLY A 209 4.18 7.64 12.96
N MET A 210 3.24 8.40 13.53
CA MET A 210 2.13 9.03 12.82
C MET A 210 1.93 10.46 13.30
N SER A 211 1.38 11.30 12.44
CA SER A 211 0.90 12.65 12.77
C SER A 211 -0.13 13.10 11.75
N GLY A 212 -0.96 14.09 12.13
CA GLY A 212 -1.75 14.87 11.18
C GLY A 212 -1.20 16.30 11.07
N ASP A 213 -1.28 16.87 9.86
CA ASP A 213 -0.97 18.28 9.64
C ASP A 213 -2.04 19.20 10.21
N ALA A 214 -3.31 18.79 10.08
CA ALA A 214 -4.49 19.59 10.43
C ALA A 214 -4.47 21.00 9.79
N TYR A 215 -4.02 21.07 8.52
CA TYR A 215 -3.74 22.33 7.83
C TYR A 215 -4.62 22.53 6.58
N HIS A 216 -4.42 21.71 5.55
CA HIS A 216 -5.18 21.78 4.30
C HIS A 216 -5.45 20.36 3.77
N MET A 217 -6.44 20.22 2.89
CA MET A 217 -6.86 18.91 2.38
C MET A 217 -5.79 18.22 1.52
N THR A 218 -5.02 19.00 0.76
CA THR A 218 -4.04 18.48 -0.21
C THR A 218 -2.68 19.18 -0.16
N SER A 219 -2.55 20.25 0.63
CA SER A 219 -1.31 21.01 0.73
C SER A 219 -0.69 20.76 2.10
N PRO A 220 0.62 20.46 2.19
CA PRO A 220 1.30 20.42 3.47
C PRO A 220 1.49 21.84 4.03
N PRO A 221 1.76 21.99 5.35
CA PRO A 221 2.24 23.24 5.89
C PRO A 221 3.65 23.56 5.36
N ASP A 222 3.93 24.83 5.06
CA ASP A 222 5.20 25.27 4.45
C ASP A 222 6.43 24.95 5.32
N ASP A 223 6.24 24.81 6.64
CA ASP A 223 7.28 24.52 7.62
C ASP A 223 7.51 23.02 7.88
N GLY A 224 6.74 22.14 7.21
CA GLY A 224 6.86 20.69 7.37
C GLY A 224 6.53 20.17 8.77
N ALA A 225 5.88 20.96 9.63
CA ALA A 225 5.82 20.66 11.07
C ALA A 225 5.12 19.32 11.39
N GLY A 226 4.16 18.88 10.58
CA GLY A 226 3.54 17.57 10.76
C GLY A 226 4.49 16.43 10.42
N ALA A 227 5.12 16.44 9.24
CA ALA A 227 6.12 15.46 8.86
C ALA A 227 7.27 15.37 9.90
N ALA A 228 7.74 16.51 10.41
CA ALA A 228 8.74 16.57 11.48
C ALA A 228 8.25 15.86 12.76
N ARG A 229 7.00 16.06 13.18
CA ARG A 229 6.41 15.33 14.32
C ARG A 229 6.34 13.83 14.06
N CYS A 230 5.96 13.42 12.85
CA CYS A 230 5.92 12.00 12.46
C CYS A 230 7.30 11.33 12.62
N ILE A 231 8.34 11.96 12.07
CA ILE A 231 9.73 11.48 12.16
C ILE A 231 10.17 11.39 13.63
N VAL A 232 9.93 12.44 14.41
CA VAL A 232 10.27 12.45 15.86
C VAL A 232 9.54 11.34 16.62
N ASN A 233 8.28 11.08 16.31
CA ASN A 233 7.52 10.00 16.92
C ASN A 233 8.10 8.63 16.56
N ALA A 234 8.47 8.40 15.30
CA ALA A 234 9.11 7.16 14.85
C ALA A 234 10.48 6.93 15.51
N LEU A 235 11.31 7.98 15.61
CA LEU A 235 12.61 7.92 16.28
C LEU A 235 12.49 7.67 17.78
N ARG A 236 11.51 8.30 18.43
CA ARG A 236 11.22 8.08 19.85
C ARG A 236 10.78 6.63 20.11
N ASP A 237 9.92 6.09 19.25
CA ASP A 237 9.47 4.71 19.32
C ASP A 237 10.64 3.73 19.14
N ALA A 238 11.51 4.00 18.14
CA ALA A 238 12.75 3.25 17.90
C ALA A 238 13.80 3.42 19.00
N LYS A 239 13.68 4.44 19.86
CA LYS A 239 14.73 4.86 20.82
C LYS A 239 16.06 5.14 20.12
N VAL A 240 16.00 5.77 18.94
CA VAL A 240 17.14 6.11 18.09
C VAL A 240 17.31 7.63 18.06
N ASN A 241 18.53 8.11 18.19
CA ASN A 241 18.84 9.53 18.04
C ASN A 241 18.93 9.92 16.54
N PRO A 242 18.60 11.17 16.17
CA PRO A 242 18.62 11.59 14.77
C PRO A 242 19.95 11.39 14.04
N ASP A 243 21.09 11.53 14.74
CA ASP A 243 22.44 11.37 14.19
C ASP A 243 22.81 9.91 13.89
N GLN A 244 21.99 8.95 14.35
CA GLN A 244 22.15 7.54 14.01
C GLN A 244 21.41 7.15 12.72
N VAL A 245 20.57 8.03 12.16
CA VAL A 245 19.86 7.78 10.90
C VAL A 245 20.83 7.97 9.73
N GLN A 246 21.07 6.90 9.00
CA GLN A 246 22.03 6.89 7.89
C GLN A 246 21.38 7.18 6.53
N TYR A 247 20.10 6.88 6.39
CA TYR A 247 19.38 6.97 5.13
C TYR A 247 17.89 7.24 5.37
N ILE A 248 17.32 8.10 4.52
CA ILE A 248 15.89 8.40 4.46
C ILE A 248 15.42 8.12 3.04
N ASN A 249 14.47 7.19 2.90
CA ASN A 249 13.66 7.10 1.69
C ASN A 249 12.50 8.09 1.84
N ALA A 250 12.69 9.31 1.32
CA ALA A 250 11.71 10.38 1.44
C ALA A 250 10.43 10.10 0.64
N HIS A 251 9.35 10.81 0.98
CA HIS A 251 8.11 10.78 0.20
C HIS A 251 8.32 11.38 -1.19
N GLY A 252 9.03 12.52 -1.29
CA GLY A 252 9.64 13.05 -2.50
C GLY A 252 8.78 12.94 -3.75
N THR A 253 7.61 13.60 -3.75
CA THR A 253 6.59 13.38 -4.78
C THR A 253 6.81 14.17 -6.07
N SER A 254 7.85 15.00 -6.15
CA SER A 254 8.08 15.91 -7.28
C SER A 254 7.03 17.02 -7.37
N THR A 255 6.39 17.34 -6.25
CA THR A 255 5.44 18.46 -6.16
C THR A 255 6.13 19.71 -5.59
N PRO A 256 5.77 20.94 -6.03
CA PRO A 256 6.41 22.16 -5.52
C PRO A 256 6.33 22.30 -3.99
N ALA A 257 5.13 22.17 -3.42
CA ALA A 257 4.89 22.33 -1.99
C ALA A 257 5.35 21.13 -1.16
N GLY A 258 5.06 19.89 -1.62
CA GLY A 258 5.41 18.66 -0.90
C GLY A 258 6.91 18.53 -0.66
N ASP A 259 7.70 18.64 -1.73
CA ASP A 259 9.15 18.48 -1.64
C ASP A 259 9.82 19.59 -0.83
N LEU A 260 9.24 20.80 -0.80
CA LEU A 260 9.78 21.91 0.00
C LEU A 260 9.47 21.73 1.48
N ALA A 261 8.27 21.27 1.83
CA ALA A 261 7.87 21.01 3.20
C ALA A 261 8.62 19.81 3.83
N GLU A 262 9.08 18.87 3.01
CA GLU A 262 9.84 17.70 3.48
C GLU A 262 11.36 17.95 3.63
N ALA A 263 11.89 18.98 2.97
CA ALA A 263 13.34 19.27 2.91
C ALA A 263 13.88 19.93 4.18
#